data_AF-A0A7J7HLK5-F1
#
_entry.id   AF-A0A7J7HLK5-F1
#
_cell.length_a   1.000
_cell.length_b   1.000
_cell.length_c   1.000
_cell.angle_alpha   90.00
_cell.angle_beta   90.00
_cell.angle_gamma   90.00
#
_symmetry.space_group_name_H-M   'P 1'
#
loop_
_entity.id
_entity.type
_entity.pdbx_description
1 polymer ?
#
loop_
_entity_poly.entity_id
_entity_poly.type
_entity_poly.pdbx_seq_one_letter_code
_entity_poly.pdbx_strand_id
1 'polypeptide(L)'
;MSELTEDPMRVLGKLPQLNILNLLARAYVGAEIRCLSGEFCELRVLKLWMLENLTQWTVRKGALPQLVELEIRGCDYLENVEGLKELPKLKELILTNMPQEFVADLREKLGQT
;
A
#
# COMPACT_ATOMS: atom_id res chain seq x y z
N MET A 1 0.24 -9.94 -17.10
CA MET A 1 0.33 -8.88 -16.06
C MET A 1 1.04 -7.69 -16.67
N SER A 2 0.80 -6.47 -16.18
CA SER A 2 1.29 -5.25 -16.84
C SER A 2 2.79 -5.01 -16.71
N GLU A 3 3.43 -5.55 -15.65
CA GLU A 3 4.88 -5.46 -15.41
C GLU A 3 5.42 -4.02 -15.47
N LEU A 4 4.68 -3.09 -14.85
CA LEU A 4 5.07 -1.68 -14.80
C LEU A 4 6.38 -1.53 -14.04
N THR A 5 7.32 -0.80 -14.63
CA THR A 5 8.60 -0.44 -14.00
C THR A 5 8.56 0.91 -13.31
N GLU A 6 7.68 1.80 -13.78
CA GLU A 6 7.42 3.11 -13.18
C GLU A 6 6.34 2.99 -12.11
N ASP A 7 6.46 3.80 -11.04
CA ASP A 7 5.51 3.81 -9.92
C ASP A 7 4.09 4.17 -10.41
N PRO A 8 3.14 3.22 -10.40
CA PRO A 8 1.78 3.45 -10.90
C PRO A 8 1.01 4.45 -10.04
N MET A 9 1.38 4.64 -8.78
CA MET A 9 0.67 5.51 -7.84
C MET A 9 0.72 6.98 -8.30
N ARG A 10 1.77 7.36 -9.04
CA ARG A 10 1.96 8.71 -9.61
C ARG A 10 0.88 9.15 -10.59
N VAL A 11 0.24 8.18 -11.24
CA VAL A 11 -0.80 8.40 -12.23
C VAL A 11 -2.16 8.05 -11.63
N LEU A 12 -2.27 6.89 -10.99
CA LEU A 12 -3.52 6.41 -10.40
C LEU A 12 -4.00 7.28 -9.25
N GLY A 13 -3.08 7.90 -8.50
CA GLY A 13 -3.39 8.78 -7.37
C GLY A 13 -4.13 10.06 -7.74
N LYS A 14 -4.10 10.43 -9.03
CA LYS A 14 -4.78 11.63 -9.54
C LYS A 14 -6.20 11.37 -10.01
N LEU A 15 -6.65 10.10 -10.02
CA LEU A 15 -7.98 9.75 -10.49
C LEU A 15 -9.02 10.14 -9.43
N PRO A 16 -9.92 11.09 -9.73
CA PRO A 16 -10.76 11.74 -8.71
C PRO A 16 -11.86 10.82 -8.13
N GLN A 17 -12.20 9.73 -8.81
CA GLN A 17 -13.29 8.83 -8.43
C GLN A 17 -12.81 7.40 -8.14
N LEU A 18 -11.50 7.17 -8.11
CA LEU A 18 -10.94 5.84 -7.86
C LEU A 18 -11.24 5.42 -6.42
N ASN A 19 -12.18 4.49 -6.25
CA ASN A 19 -12.60 3.98 -4.93
C ASN A 19 -11.89 2.68 -4.54
N ILE A 20 -11.55 1.84 -5.52
CA ILE A 20 -10.91 0.54 -5.31
C ILE A 20 -9.72 0.44 -6.26
N LEU A 21 -8.57 0.06 -5.72
CA LEU A 21 -7.36 -0.20 -6.49
C LEU A 21 -6.77 -1.54 -6.10
N ASN A 22 -6.59 -2.40 -7.10
CA ASN A 22 -5.95 -3.70 -6.95
C ASN A 22 -4.70 -3.75 -7.84
N LEU A 23 -3.52 -3.82 -7.22
CA LEU A 23 -2.27 -4.14 -7.91
C LEU A 23 -1.93 -5.60 -7.61
N LEU A 24 -2.17 -6.45 -8.61
CA LEU A 24 -2.05 -7.90 -8.47
C LEU A 24 -0.78 -8.40 -9.16
N ALA A 25 -0.32 -9.61 -8.82
CA ALA A 25 0.67 -10.45 -9.54
C ALA A 25 1.61 -9.71 -10.51
N ARG A 26 2.75 -9.18 -10.10
CA ARG A 26 3.69 -8.49 -11.03
C ARG A 26 3.04 -7.37 -11.86
N ALA A 27 1.92 -6.76 -11.44
CA ALA A 27 1.38 -5.57 -12.10
C ALA A 27 2.38 -4.40 -12.05
N TYR A 28 3.18 -4.40 -10.99
CA TYR A 28 4.33 -3.54 -10.78
C TYR A 28 5.53 -4.41 -10.40
N VAL A 29 6.69 -4.11 -10.99
CA VAL A 29 7.95 -4.83 -10.80
C VAL A 29 9.08 -3.89 -10.35
N GLY A 30 8.77 -2.64 -10.00
CA GLY A 30 9.73 -1.75 -9.35
C GLY A 30 9.80 -1.95 -7.84
N ALA A 31 10.79 -1.32 -7.21
CA ALA A 31 11.11 -1.53 -5.80
C ALA A 31 10.35 -0.63 -4.83
N GLU A 32 9.85 0.52 -5.31
CA GLU A 32 9.30 1.54 -4.43
C GLU A 32 7.98 2.08 -4.97
N ILE A 33 6.99 2.28 -4.10
CA ILE A 33 5.78 3.04 -4.43
C ILE A 33 5.57 4.17 -3.44
N ARG A 34 5.08 5.31 -3.93
CA ARG A 34 4.86 6.51 -3.12
C ARG A 34 3.47 7.08 -3.37
N CYS A 35 2.70 7.24 -2.30
CA CYS A 35 1.46 8.01 -2.33
C CYS A 35 1.74 9.41 -1.78
N LEU A 36 1.55 10.44 -2.60
CA LEU A 36 1.81 11.83 -2.23
C LEU A 36 0.60 12.50 -1.58
N SER A 37 0.86 13.64 -0.93
CA SER A 37 -0.18 14.47 -0.32
C SER A 37 -1.21 14.90 -1.36
N GLY A 38 -2.50 14.72 -1.05
CA GLY A 38 -3.60 15.06 -1.96
C GLY A 38 -3.89 14.02 -3.05
N GLU A 39 -3.18 12.89 -3.08
CA GLU A 39 -3.48 11.76 -3.96
C GLU A 39 -4.45 10.78 -3.30
N PHE A 40 -5.22 10.07 -4.14
CA PHE A 40 -6.18 9.04 -3.73
C PHE A 40 -7.27 9.55 -2.79
N CYS A 41 -7.83 10.73 -3.07
CA CYS A 41 -8.83 11.38 -2.22
C CYS A 41 -10.08 10.53 -1.96
N GLU A 42 -10.49 9.66 -2.89
CA GLU A 42 -11.70 8.83 -2.76
C GLU A 42 -11.40 7.33 -2.59
N LEU A 43 -10.13 6.94 -2.49
CA LEU A 43 -9.76 5.52 -2.42
C LEU A 43 -10.14 4.95 -1.05
N ARG A 44 -10.94 3.88 -1.05
CA ARG A 44 -11.43 3.20 0.16
C ARG A 44 -10.79 1.82 0.35
N VAL A 45 -10.45 1.14 -0.74
CA VAL A 45 -9.86 -0.21 -0.71
C VAL A 45 -8.60 -0.22 -1.55
N LEU A 46 -7.50 -0.67 -0.94
CA LEU A 46 -6.22 -0.90 -1.62
C LEU A 46 -5.76 -2.33 -1.39
N LYS A 47 -5.50 -3.05 -2.48
CA LYS A 47 -4.95 -4.41 -2.44
C LYS A 47 -3.62 -4.45 -3.18
N LEU A 48 -2.56 -4.86 -2.47
CA LEU A 48 -1.21 -5.05 -3.01
C LEU A 48 -0.86 -6.54 -2.93
N TRP A 49 -0.98 -7.25 -4.04
CA TRP A 49 -0.85 -8.71 -4.08
C TRP A 49 0.30 -9.13 -5.00
N MET A 50 1.22 -9.94 -4.48
CA MET A 50 2.29 -10.58 -5.25
C MET A 50 3.10 -9.55 -6.07
N LEU A 51 3.48 -8.44 -5.42
CA LEU A 51 4.40 -7.44 -5.97
C LEU A 51 5.83 -7.84 -5.57
N GLU A 52 6.37 -8.83 -6.28
CA GLU A 52 7.57 -9.59 -5.91
C GLU A 52 8.86 -8.75 -5.76
N ASN A 53 8.91 -7.54 -6.31
CA ASN A 53 10.09 -6.68 -6.21
C ASN A 53 9.91 -5.52 -5.22
N LEU A 54 8.70 -5.33 -4.69
CA LEU A 54 8.40 -4.17 -3.85
C LEU A 54 9.10 -4.29 -2.50
N THR A 55 9.98 -3.35 -2.19
CA THR A 55 10.74 -3.29 -0.93
C THR A 55 10.30 -2.18 0.00
N GLN A 56 9.83 -1.05 -0.57
CA GLN A 56 9.45 0.13 0.18
C GLN A 56 8.11 0.68 -0.27
N TRP A 57 7.25 0.99 0.70
CA TRP A 57 6.05 1.79 0.48
C TRP A 57 6.03 3.02 1.39
N THR A 58 5.88 4.21 0.79
CA THR A 58 5.76 5.46 1.54
C THR A 58 4.39 6.08 1.33
N VAL A 59 3.67 6.30 2.42
CA VAL A 59 2.44 7.11 2.45
C VAL A 59 2.76 8.47 3.06
N ARG A 60 2.75 9.53 2.24
CA ARG A 60 2.96 10.89 2.74
C ARG A 60 1.73 11.40 3.47
N LYS A 61 1.94 12.27 4.45
CA LYS A 61 0.85 12.94 5.20
C LYS A 61 -0.15 13.58 4.23
N GLY A 62 -1.43 13.26 4.39
CA GLY A 62 -2.52 13.74 3.55
C GLY A 62 -2.76 12.93 2.27
N ALA A 63 -2.03 11.84 2.04
CA ALA A 63 -2.39 10.82 1.06
C ALA A 63 -3.46 9.88 1.63
N LEU A 64 -4.25 9.26 0.75
CA LEU A 64 -5.19 8.18 1.11
C LEU A 64 -6.17 8.55 2.27
N PRO A 65 -6.76 9.76 2.30
CA PRO A 65 -7.52 10.23 3.46
C PRO A 65 -8.81 9.44 3.73
N GLN A 66 -9.28 8.66 2.75
CA GLN A 66 -10.51 7.86 2.83
C GLN A 66 -10.27 6.35 2.89
N LEU A 67 -9.01 5.90 2.99
CA LEU A 67 -8.70 4.47 2.97
C LEU A 67 -9.27 3.77 4.21
N VAL A 68 -10.07 2.74 3.99
CA VAL A 68 -10.75 1.96 5.04
C VAL A 68 -10.15 0.57 5.17
N GLU A 69 -9.84 -0.07 4.03
CA GLU A 69 -9.28 -1.42 3.96
C GLU A 69 -7.95 -1.40 3.20
N LEU A 70 -6.94 -1.99 3.82
CA LEU A 70 -5.66 -2.28 3.22
C LEU A 70 -5.38 -3.78 3.31
N GLU A 71 -5.17 -4.41 2.18
CA GLU A 71 -4.72 -5.79 2.09
C GLU A 71 -3.36 -5.88 1.41
N ILE A 72 -2.39 -6.49 2.09
CA ILE A 72 -1.07 -6.81 1.54
C ILE A 72 -0.90 -8.33 1.56
N ARG A 73 -0.61 -8.91 0.40
CA ARG A 73 -0.53 -10.36 0.23
C ARG A 73 0.68 -10.79 -0.58
N GLY A 74 1.49 -11.68 -0.03
CA GLY A 74 2.61 -12.29 -0.76
C GLY A 74 3.59 -11.28 -1.36
N CYS A 75 3.82 -10.17 -0.67
CA CYS A 75 4.84 -9.19 -1.05
C CYS A 75 6.09 -9.46 -0.20
N ASP A 76 6.79 -10.55 -0.52
CA ASP A 76 7.79 -11.17 0.36
C ASP A 76 9.03 -10.31 0.63
N TYR A 77 9.30 -9.33 -0.23
CA TYR A 77 10.43 -8.41 -0.10
C TYR A 77 10.06 -7.05 0.48
N LEU A 78 8.79 -6.83 0.84
CA LEU A 78 8.36 -5.57 1.43
C LEU A 78 8.89 -5.50 2.87
N GLU A 79 9.87 -4.63 3.08
CA GLU A 79 10.57 -4.50 4.37
C GLU A 79 10.04 -3.32 5.19
N ASN A 80 9.58 -2.26 4.53
CA ASN A 80 9.19 -1.04 5.23
C ASN A 80 7.95 -0.38 4.62
N VAL A 81 7.00 -0.04 5.50
CA VAL A 81 5.84 0.78 5.17
C VAL A 81 5.77 1.99 6.11
N GLU A 82 5.88 3.17 5.52
CA GLU A 82 5.85 4.44 6.24
C GLU A 82 4.49 5.13 6.12
N GLY A 83 4.06 5.76 7.20
CA GLY A 83 2.90 6.66 7.20
C GLY A 83 1.54 5.99 7.40
N LEU A 84 1.47 4.67 7.57
CA LEU A 84 0.19 3.98 7.83
C LEU A 84 -0.51 4.46 9.11
N LYS A 85 0.24 4.82 10.15
CA LYS A 85 -0.32 5.37 11.40
C LYS A 85 -1.05 6.72 11.21
N GLU A 86 -0.76 7.42 10.11
CA GLU A 86 -1.34 8.72 9.80
C GLU A 86 -2.66 8.60 9.01
N LEU A 87 -3.12 7.37 8.71
CA LEU A 87 -4.34 7.12 7.95
C LEU A 87 -5.57 7.20 8.88
N PRO A 88 -6.40 8.26 8.78
CA PRO A 88 -7.40 8.56 9.79
C PRO A 88 -8.62 7.62 9.76
N LYS A 89 -8.82 6.87 8.68
CA LYS A 89 -10.01 6.03 8.46
C LYS A 89 -9.70 4.56 8.29
N LEU A 90 -8.43 4.17 8.40
CA LEU A 90 -8.02 2.77 8.24
C LEU A 90 -8.63 1.95 9.38
N LYS A 91 -9.45 0.96 9.03
CA LYS A 91 -10.11 0.06 9.99
C LYS A 91 -9.61 -1.36 9.87
N GLU A 92 -9.26 -1.78 8.66
CA GLU A 92 -8.88 -3.15 8.36
C GLU A 92 -7.50 -3.17 7.71
N LEU A 93 -6.57 -3.85 8.37
CA LEU A 93 -5.26 -4.19 7.85
C LEU A 93 -5.17 -5.71 7.76
N ILE A 94 -5.15 -6.23 6.54
CA ILE A 94 -5.09 -7.66 6.27
C ILE A 94 -3.71 -7.98 5.70
N LEU A 95 -2.97 -8.83 6.39
CA LEU A 95 -1.63 -9.29 6.00
C LEU A 95 -1.71 -10.80 5.79
N THR A 96 -1.59 -11.25 4.54
CA THR A 96 -1.70 -12.67 4.17
C THR A 96 -0.43 -13.15 3.49
N ASN A 97 0.15 -14.26 3.92
CA ASN A 97 1.40 -14.78 3.36
C ASN A 97 2.50 -13.70 3.31
N MET A 98 2.67 -12.94 4.39
CA MET A 98 3.73 -11.93 4.52
C MET A 98 4.84 -12.45 5.44
N PRO A 99 6.09 -11.98 5.30
CA PRO A 99 7.18 -12.36 6.21
C PRO A 99 6.81 -12.07 7.67
N GLN A 100 7.08 -13.02 8.57
CA GLN A 100 6.68 -12.90 9.98
C GLN A 100 7.33 -11.69 10.67
N GLU A 101 8.60 -11.43 10.38
CA GLU A 101 9.35 -10.29 10.93
C GLU A 101 8.72 -8.95 10.52
N PHE A 102 8.37 -8.81 9.23
CA PHE A 102 7.65 -7.65 8.72
C PHE A 102 6.30 -7.44 9.42
N VAL A 103 5.51 -8.51 9.58
CA VAL A 103 4.21 -8.44 10.25
C VAL A 103 4.35 -7.99 11.70
N ALA A 104 5.34 -8.53 12.42
CA ALA A 104 5.61 -8.16 13.81
C ALA A 104 6.00 -6.68 13.95
N ASP A 105 6.98 -6.23 13.16
CA ASP A 105 7.45 -4.84 13.15
C ASP A 105 6.31 -3.86 12.79
N LEU A 106 5.52 -4.19 11.77
CA LEU A 106 4.43 -3.32 11.35
C LEU A 106 3.33 -3.21 12.43
N ARG A 107 2.98 -4.31 13.10
CA ARG A 107 2.00 -4.28 14.20
C ARG A 107 2.51 -3.50 15.40
N GLU A 108 3.79 -3.63 15.75
CA GLU A 108 4.42 -2.83 16.80
C GLU A 108 4.35 -1.32 16.46
N LYS A 109 4.72 -0.95 15.23
CA LYS A 109 4.66 0.45 14.75
C LYS A 109 3.23 1.03 14.77
N LEU A 110 2.21 0.20 14.63
CA LEU A 110 0.80 0.59 14.68
C LEU A 110 0.17 0.51 16.08
N GLY A 111 0.91 0.03 17.09
CA GLY A 111 0.41 -0.15 18.45
C GLY A 111 -0.65 -1.25 18.59
N GLN A 112 -0.59 -2.30 17.76
CA GLN A 112 -1.56 -3.41 17.71
C GLN A 112 -1.02 -4.73 18.29
N THR A 113 -0.28 -4.66 19.40
CA THR A 113 0.28 -5.83 20.11
C THR A 113 -0.77 -6.67 20.81
#